data_AF-A0A944E488-F1
#
_entry.id   AF-A0A944E488-F1
#
_cell.length_a   1.000
_cell.length_b   1.000
_cell.length_c   1.000
_cell.angle_alpha   90.00
_cell.angle_beta   90.00
_cell.angle_gamma   90.00
#
_symmetry.space_group_name_H-M   'P 1'
#
loop_
_entity.id
_entity.type
_entity.pdbx_description
1 polymer ?
#
loop_
_entity_poly.entity_id
_entity_poly.type
_entity_poly.pdbx_seq_one_letter_code
_entity_poly.pdbx_strand_id
1 'polypeptide(L)'
;MLSPSAPPTVRSTGWPIPAAQHFMDLRAVAPLALLSWPAARPLCATPLLAQVLDAEAAWRHHDYERLLHGGKKHSSKALLRPAVDALAGAAALHMADHLLNCEETEARETVAPLGGAAAARAAALTAYLRHLPGSSLPLQLALTPRAPRGPGRRWLADALHERERQRTRHVA
;
A
#
# COMPACT_ATOMS: atom_id res chain seq x y z
N MET A 1 -2.08 -22.74 -16.93
CA MET A 1 -1.84 -21.56 -17.77
C MET A 1 -3.02 -20.61 -17.57
N LEU A 2 -2.77 -19.33 -17.32
CA LEU A 2 -3.84 -18.34 -17.16
C LEU A 2 -4.52 -18.13 -18.51
N SER A 3 -5.86 -18.13 -18.53
CA SER A 3 -6.66 -17.98 -19.75
C SER A 3 -6.29 -16.69 -20.50
N PRO A 4 -6.17 -16.71 -21.84
CA PRO A 4 -5.76 -15.56 -22.64
C PRO A 4 -6.79 -14.41 -22.68
N SER A 5 -7.93 -14.53 -21.98
CA SER A 5 -9.00 -13.52 -21.94
C SER A 5 -8.96 -12.62 -20.69
N ALA A 6 -7.87 -12.59 -19.94
CA ALA A 6 -7.76 -11.67 -18.80
C ALA A 6 -7.86 -10.22 -19.32
N PRO A 7 -8.64 -9.35 -18.66
CA PRO A 7 -8.76 -7.97 -19.10
C PRO A 7 -7.38 -7.31 -19.07
N PRO A 8 -7.00 -6.56 -20.13
CA PRO A 8 -5.67 -5.94 -20.21
C PRO A 8 -5.46 -4.89 -19.11
N THR A 9 -6.56 -4.35 -18.58
CA THR A 9 -6.59 -3.36 -17.52
C THR A 9 -7.52 -3.78 -16.39
N VAL A 10 -7.18 -3.33 -15.18
CA VAL A 10 -8.01 -3.45 -13.97
C VAL A 10 -8.05 -2.10 -13.27
N ARG A 11 -8.88 -1.96 -12.23
CA ARG A 11 -8.95 -0.73 -11.45
C ARG A 11 -7.97 -0.75 -10.29
N SER A 12 -7.35 0.40 -10.04
CA SER A 12 -6.62 0.70 -8.81
C SER A 12 -6.94 2.12 -8.36
N THR A 13 -7.50 2.24 -7.16
CA THR A 13 -7.87 3.49 -6.48
C THR A 13 -8.65 4.43 -7.40
N GLY A 14 -9.67 3.91 -8.08
CA GLY A 14 -10.52 4.65 -9.01
C GLY A 14 -10.06 4.65 -10.48
N TRP A 15 -8.81 4.30 -10.77
CA TRP A 15 -8.17 4.54 -12.07
C TRP A 15 -7.86 3.23 -12.81
N PRO A 16 -7.97 3.17 -14.15
CA PRO A 16 -7.56 2.00 -14.91
C PRO A 16 -6.03 1.90 -14.96
N ILE A 17 -5.50 0.70 -14.67
CA ILE A 17 -4.07 0.36 -14.73
C ILE A 17 -3.87 -0.96 -15.49
N PRO A 18 -2.68 -1.23 -16.05
CA PRO A 18 -2.38 -2.55 -16.62
C PRO A 18 -2.54 -3.67 -15.58
N ALA A 19 -3.07 -4.84 -15.97
CA ALA A 19 -3.26 -5.94 -15.02
C ALA A 19 -1.95 -6.36 -14.29
N ALA A 20 -0.81 -6.31 -14.98
CA ALA A 20 0.49 -6.58 -14.38
C ALA A 20 0.86 -5.57 -13.27
N GLN A 21 0.45 -4.32 -13.42
CA GLN A 21 0.69 -3.24 -12.47
C GLN A 21 -0.09 -3.44 -11.16
N HIS A 22 -1.26 -4.10 -11.24
CA HIS A 22 -2.08 -4.42 -10.07
C HIS A 22 -1.35 -5.29 -9.05
N PHE A 23 -0.54 -6.26 -9.52
CA PHE A 23 0.24 -7.10 -8.62
C PHE A 23 1.31 -6.32 -7.86
N MET A 24 1.88 -5.27 -8.47
CA MET A 24 2.82 -4.39 -7.78
C MET A 24 2.11 -3.57 -6.70
N ASP A 25 0.89 -3.13 -6.96
CA ASP A 25 0.07 -2.39 -6.01
C ASP A 25 -0.38 -3.28 -4.85
N LEU A 26 -0.80 -4.52 -5.13
CA LEU A 26 -1.10 -5.54 -4.11
C LEU A 26 0.11 -5.79 -3.20
N ARG A 27 1.31 -5.89 -3.78
CA ARG A 27 2.57 -6.06 -3.05
C ARG A 27 2.91 -4.88 -2.14
N ALA A 28 2.44 -3.68 -2.46
CA ALA A 28 2.61 -2.50 -1.61
C ALA A 28 1.53 -2.43 -0.50
N VAL A 29 0.26 -2.66 -0.86
CA VAL A 29 -0.88 -2.45 0.04
C VAL A 29 -1.03 -3.57 1.07
N ALA A 30 -0.84 -4.83 0.71
CA ALA A 30 -0.98 -5.95 1.64
C ALA A 30 -0.08 -5.83 2.90
N PRO A 31 1.24 -5.58 2.79
CA PRO A 31 2.07 -5.36 3.96
C PRO A 31 1.73 -4.05 4.69
N LEU A 32 1.27 -3.01 3.99
CA LEU A 32 0.85 -1.76 4.61
C LEU A 32 -0.42 -1.95 5.48
N ALA A 33 -1.37 -2.76 5.03
CA ALA A 33 -2.55 -3.15 5.80
C ALA A 33 -2.16 -3.92 7.08
N LEU A 34 -1.29 -4.92 6.97
CA LEU A 34 -0.77 -5.66 8.11
C LEU A 34 0.05 -4.79 9.08
N LEU A 35 0.84 -3.85 8.54
CA LEU A 35 1.61 -2.90 9.34
C LEU A 35 0.76 -1.88 10.07
N SER A 36 -0.43 -1.59 9.57
CA SER A 36 -1.36 -0.63 10.19
C SER A 36 -2.35 -1.29 11.14
N TRP A 37 -2.30 -2.61 11.32
CA TRP A 37 -3.12 -3.31 12.31
C TRP A 37 -2.91 -2.76 13.73
N PRO A 38 -3.96 -2.64 14.57
CA PRO A 38 -5.38 -2.99 14.32
C PRO A 38 -6.21 -1.91 13.62
N ALA A 39 -5.62 -0.76 13.23
CA ALA A 39 -6.39 0.33 12.60
C ALA A 39 -7.02 -0.08 11.26
N ALA A 40 -6.41 -1.02 10.54
CA ALA A 40 -6.94 -1.54 9.27
C ALA A 40 -8.07 -2.58 9.46
N ARG A 41 -8.26 -3.11 10.67
CA ARG A 41 -9.20 -4.20 10.97
C ARG A 41 -10.64 -3.92 10.52
N PRO A 42 -11.22 -2.71 10.70
CA PRO A 42 -12.58 -2.41 10.25
C PRO A 42 -12.77 -2.50 8.73
N LEU A 43 -11.68 -2.49 7.95
CA LEU A 43 -11.70 -2.54 6.48
C LEU A 43 -11.71 -3.98 5.94
N CYS A 44 -11.72 -4.99 6.82
CA CYS A 44 -11.86 -6.38 6.40
C CYS A 44 -13.27 -6.69 5.90
N ALA A 45 -13.34 -7.43 4.80
CA ALA A 45 -14.61 -7.84 4.19
C ALA A 45 -15.46 -8.73 5.11
N THR A 46 -14.84 -9.54 5.99
CA THR A 46 -15.56 -10.40 6.92
C THR A 46 -14.91 -10.46 8.30
N PRO A 47 -15.68 -10.74 9.38
CA PRO A 47 -15.12 -10.95 10.71
C PRO A 47 -14.14 -12.13 10.79
N LEU A 48 -14.35 -13.18 9.98
CA LEU A 48 -13.47 -14.34 9.94
C LEU A 48 -12.08 -13.97 9.38
N LEU A 49 -12.03 -13.23 8.27
CA LEU A 49 -10.76 -12.76 7.70
C LEU A 49 -10.05 -11.80 8.65
N ALA A 50 -10.80 -10.94 9.35
CA ALA A 50 -10.23 -10.07 10.38
C ALA A 50 -9.54 -10.88 11.51
N GLN A 51 -10.14 -11.98 11.97
CA GLN A 51 -9.54 -12.84 13.01
C GLN A 51 -8.27 -13.54 12.53
N VAL A 52 -8.26 -14.03 11.28
CA VAL A 52 -7.04 -14.61 10.68
C VAL A 52 -5.92 -13.57 10.64
N LEU A 53 -6.25 -12.33 10.23
CA LEU A 53 -5.28 -11.24 10.16
C LEU A 53 -4.89 -10.70 11.53
N ASP A 54 -5.74 -10.79 12.56
CA ASP A 54 -5.41 -10.45 13.95
C ASP A 54 -4.21 -11.27 14.42
N ALA A 55 -4.24 -12.60 14.23
CA ALA A 55 -3.16 -13.49 14.61
C ALA A 55 -1.87 -13.24 13.80
N GLU A 56 -2.00 -13.09 12.49
CA GLU A 56 -0.87 -12.90 11.59
C GLU A 56 -0.18 -11.54 11.80
N ALA A 57 -0.96 -10.47 12.03
CA ALA A 57 -0.41 -9.15 12.35
C ALA A 57 0.29 -9.17 13.71
N ALA A 58 -0.30 -9.82 14.73
CA ALA A 58 0.33 -9.95 16.05
C ALA A 58 1.68 -10.69 15.96
N TRP A 59 1.74 -11.80 15.21
CA TRP A 59 2.99 -12.54 14.99
C TRP A 59 4.06 -11.68 14.30
N ARG A 60 3.68 -10.97 13.22
CA ARG A 60 4.61 -10.08 12.50
C ARG A 60 5.12 -8.93 13.35
N HIS A 61 4.24 -8.30 14.13
CA HIS A 61 4.61 -7.19 15.01
C HIS A 61 5.55 -7.69 16.10
N HIS A 62 5.25 -8.83 16.72
CA HIS A 62 6.13 -9.45 17.71
C HIS A 62 7.51 -9.80 17.13
N ASP A 63 7.57 -10.43 15.95
CA ASP A 63 8.83 -10.77 15.29
C ASP A 63 9.65 -9.51 14.97
N TYR A 64 8.99 -8.44 14.51
CA TYR A 64 9.65 -7.17 14.24
C TYR A 64 10.20 -6.49 15.49
N GLU A 65 9.42 -6.43 16.57
CA GLU A 65 9.89 -5.91 17.86
C GLU A 65 11.09 -6.71 18.36
N ARG A 66 11.04 -8.05 18.27
CA ARG A 66 12.17 -8.92 18.63
C ARG A 66 13.43 -8.59 17.81
N LEU A 67 13.28 -8.29 16.51
CA LEU A 67 14.38 -7.89 15.65
C LEU A 67 14.94 -6.51 16.01
N LEU A 68 14.10 -5.56 16.44
CA LEU A 68 14.57 -4.25 16.88
C LEU A 68 15.42 -4.33 18.15
N HIS A 69 15.04 -5.19 19.10
CA HIS A 69 15.72 -5.35 20.38
C HIS A 69 16.93 -6.31 20.34
N GLY A 70 17.13 -7.04 19.23
CA GLY A 70 18.18 -8.06 19.07
C GLY A 70 19.59 -7.54 18.77
N GLY A 71 19.84 -6.23 18.80
CA GLY A 71 21.17 -5.61 18.75
C GLY A 71 21.92 -5.66 17.40
N LYS A 72 21.50 -6.47 16.42
CA LYS A 72 22.07 -6.47 15.06
C LYS A 72 21.22 -5.61 14.11
N LYS A 73 21.84 -5.00 13.09
CA LYS A 73 21.11 -4.28 12.02
C LYS A 73 20.22 -5.27 11.27
N HIS A 74 18.96 -5.36 11.66
CA HIS A 74 17.98 -6.20 11.01
C HIS A 74 17.22 -5.42 9.93
N SER A 75 17.00 -6.07 8.79
CA SER A 75 16.22 -5.47 7.71
C SER A 75 14.74 -5.53 8.05
N SER A 76 14.08 -4.37 8.05
CA SER A 76 12.61 -4.26 8.15
C SER A 76 11.87 -5.03 7.05
N LYS A 77 12.57 -5.47 5.99
CA LYS A 77 12.05 -6.39 4.95
C LYS A 77 11.52 -7.71 5.51
N ALA A 78 11.90 -8.08 6.74
CA ALA A 78 11.31 -9.21 7.47
C ALA A 78 9.77 -9.15 7.53
N LEU A 79 9.20 -7.94 7.59
CA LEU A 79 7.75 -7.69 7.59
C LEU A 79 7.10 -7.86 6.21
N LEU A 80 7.89 -7.87 5.14
CA LEU A 80 7.42 -8.06 3.77
C LEU A 80 7.43 -9.53 3.34
N ARG A 81 7.84 -10.44 4.23
CA ARG A 81 7.81 -11.87 3.96
C ARG A 81 6.34 -12.31 3.77
N PRO A 82 6.06 -13.21 2.80
CA PRO A 82 4.76 -13.84 2.69
C PRO A 82 4.29 -14.44 4.01
N ALA A 83 2.98 -14.55 4.19
CA ALA A 83 2.42 -15.23 5.35
C ALA A 83 2.84 -16.69 5.37
N VAL A 84 3.07 -17.23 6.57
CA VAL A 84 3.36 -18.66 6.75
C VAL A 84 2.09 -19.47 6.51
N ASP A 85 0.95 -18.95 6.98
CA ASP A 85 -0.37 -19.50 6.68
C ASP A 85 -0.89 -18.97 5.34
N ALA A 86 -1.28 -19.90 4.46
CA ALA A 86 -1.86 -19.59 3.16
C ALA A 86 -3.19 -18.82 3.30
N LEU A 87 -4.00 -19.11 4.32
CA LEU A 87 -5.25 -18.39 4.56
C LEU A 87 -4.99 -16.94 4.96
N ALA A 88 -4.01 -16.69 5.82
CA ALA A 88 -3.59 -15.34 6.18
C ALA A 88 -3.01 -14.57 4.98
N GLY A 89 -2.23 -15.23 4.12
CA GLY A 89 -1.75 -14.65 2.88
C GLY A 89 -2.88 -14.27 1.93
N ALA A 90 -3.84 -15.17 1.72
CA ALA A 90 -5.02 -14.91 0.90
C ALA A 90 -5.89 -13.79 1.48
N ALA A 91 -6.09 -13.76 2.81
CA ALA A 91 -6.84 -12.71 3.49
C ALA A 91 -6.20 -11.33 3.30
N ALA A 92 -4.87 -11.23 3.44
CA ALA A 92 -4.14 -9.97 3.28
C ALA A 92 -4.20 -9.47 1.82
N LEU A 93 -4.08 -10.38 0.84
CA LEU A 93 -4.23 -10.05 -0.58
C LEU A 93 -5.66 -9.65 -0.93
N HIS A 94 -6.66 -10.36 -0.42
CA HIS A 94 -8.07 -10.02 -0.63
C HIS A 94 -8.40 -8.64 -0.06
N MET A 95 -7.90 -8.32 1.14
CA MET A 95 -8.07 -7.01 1.72
C MET A 95 -7.36 -5.93 0.89
N ALA A 96 -6.14 -6.18 0.43
CA ALA A 96 -5.43 -5.25 -0.44
C ALA A 96 -6.18 -5.02 -1.77
N ASP A 97 -6.71 -6.08 -2.37
CA ASP A 97 -7.52 -6.00 -3.59
C ASP A 97 -8.80 -5.19 -3.35
N HIS A 98 -9.47 -5.39 -2.22
CA HIS A 98 -10.65 -4.61 -1.84
C HIS A 98 -10.32 -3.11 -1.73
N LEU A 99 -9.22 -2.76 -1.04
CA LEU A 99 -8.76 -1.38 -0.89
C LEU A 99 -8.35 -0.73 -2.22
N LEU A 100 -7.78 -1.52 -3.14
CA LEU A 100 -7.41 -1.05 -4.48
C LEU A 100 -8.63 -0.89 -5.39
N ASN A 101 -9.73 -1.60 -5.16
CA ASN A 101 -10.94 -1.48 -5.98
C ASN A 101 -11.86 -0.32 -5.57
N CYS A 102 -11.56 0.41 -4.49
CA CYS A 102 -12.27 1.62 -4.08
C CYS A 102 -12.16 2.75 -5.12
N GLU A 103 -13.15 3.66 -5.13
CA GLU A 103 -13.10 4.90 -5.89
C GLU A 103 -11.98 5.82 -5.40
N GLU A 104 -11.51 6.77 -6.22
CA GLU A 104 -10.36 7.63 -5.84
C GLU A 104 -10.59 8.37 -4.52
N THR A 105 -11.79 8.92 -4.31
CA THR A 105 -12.13 9.66 -3.08
C THR A 105 -12.11 8.74 -1.86
N GLU A 106 -12.71 7.57 -1.98
CA GLU A 106 -12.79 6.56 -0.92
C GLU A 106 -11.41 5.95 -0.61
N ALA A 107 -10.62 5.65 -1.64
CA ALA A 107 -9.26 5.15 -1.51
C ALA A 107 -8.37 6.15 -0.75
N ARG A 108 -8.51 7.45 -0.99
CA ARG A 108 -7.77 8.47 -0.23
C ARG A 108 -8.20 8.53 1.23
N GLU A 109 -9.47 8.30 1.53
CA GLU A 109 -10.00 8.33 2.90
C GLU A 109 -9.68 7.05 3.68
N THR A 110 -9.58 5.91 2.99
CA THR A 110 -9.33 4.61 3.61
C THR A 110 -7.85 4.23 3.64
N VAL A 111 -7.11 4.46 2.57
CA VAL A 111 -5.70 4.01 2.41
C VAL A 111 -4.71 4.98 3.06
N ALA A 112 -4.96 6.30 3.02
CA ALA A 112 -4.02 7.28 3.60
C ALA A 112 -3.84 7.13 5.13
N PRO A 113 -4.92 6.93 5.94
CA PRO A 113 -4.78 6.68 7.38
C PRO A 113 -3.96 5.43 7.71
N LEU A 114 -4.00 4.39 6.87
CA LEU A 114 -3.18 3.19 7.05
C LEU A 114 -1.70 3.54 7.02
N GLY A 115 -1.29 4.44 6.14
CA GLY A 115 0.09 4.91 6.09
C GLY A 115 0.51 5.63 7.39
N GLY A 116 -0.39 6.35 8.05
CA GLY A 116 -0.11 6.97 9.36
C GLY A 116 0.11 5.94 10.46
N ALA A 117 -0.83 4.98 10.58
CA ALA A 117 -0.76 3.91 11.56
C ALA A 117 0.45 2.98 11.33
N ALA A 118 0.76 2.65 10.07
CA ALA A 118 1.93 1.87 9.71
C ALA A 118 3.24 2.62 10.01
N ALA A 119 3.30 3.93 9.75
CA ALA A 119 4.49 4.73 10.01
C ALA A 119 4.82 4.83 11.51
N ALA A 120 3.81 4.85 12.38
CA ALA A 120 4.00 4.82 13.83
C ALA A 120 4.76 3.56 14.30
N ARG A 121 4.68 2.45 13.54
CA ARG A 121 5.37 1.19 13.84
C ARG A 121 6.68 1.04 13.09
N ALA A 122 6.69 1.32 11.80
CA ALA A 122 7.83 1.12 10.93
C ALA A 122 7.93 2.24 9.87
N ALA A 123 8.33 3.44 10.31
CA ALA A 123 8.41 4.64 9.48
C ALA A 123 9.20 4.44 8.17
N ALA A 124 10.42 3.88 8.27
CA ALA A 124 11.26 3.65 7.09
C ALA A 124 10.65 2.64 6.10
N LEU A 125 10.05 1.56 6.61
CA LEU A 125 9.40 0.57 5.76
C LEU A 125 8.12 1.12 5.12
N THR A 126 7.37 1.91 5.87
CA THR A 126 6.16 2.57 5.36
C THR A 126 6.51 3.56 4.27
N ALA A 127 7.56 4.37 4.45
CA ALA A 127 8.05 5.28 3.41
C ALA A 127 8.48 4.50 2.15
N TYR A 128 9.18 3.36 2.32
CA TYR A 128 9.51 2.49 1.20
C TYR A 128 8.27 1.95 0.48
N LEU A 129 7.25 1.47 1.20
CA LEU A 129 6.03 0.92 0.60
C LEU A 129 5.21 1.98 -0.14
N ARG A 130 5.15 3.21 0.39
CA ARG A 130 4.51 4.36 -0.28
C ARG A 130 5.16 4.72 -1.60
N HIS A 131 6.46 4.44 -1.73
CA HIS A 131 7.25 4.74 -2.91
C HIS A 131 7.82 3.47 -3.54
N LEU A 132 7.12 2.34 -3.41
CA LEU A 132 7.60 1.06 -3.93
C LEU A 132 7.90 1.23 -5.42
N PRO A 133 9.15 0.99 -5.88
CA PRO A 133 9.48 1.18 -7.27
C PRO A 133 8.57 0.33 -8.16
N GLY A 134 7.94 1.00 -9.14
CA GLY A 134 6.98 0.37 -10.02
C GLY A 134 5.60 0.16 -9.40
N SER A 135 5.20 0.87 -8.35
CA SER A 135 3.79 1.04 -7.97
C SER A 135 3.08 2.03 -8.92
N SER A 136 1.77 1.91 -9.05
CA SER A 136 0.99 2.76 -9.94
C SER A 136 0.93 4.20 -9.43
N LEU A 137 0.80 5.15 -10.36
CA LEU A 137 0.59 6.56 -10.00
C LEU A 137 -0.67 6.77 -9.13
N PRO A 138 -1.83 6.14 -9.43
CA PRO A 138 -3.01 6.24 -8.57
C PRO A 138 -2.74 5.83 -7.12
N LEU A 139 -2.05 4.69 -6.92
CA LEU A 139 -1.69 4.24 -5.58
C LEU A 139 -0.74 5.22 -4.87
N GLN A 140 0.27 5.73 -5.58
CA GLN A 140 1.20 6.74 -5.03
C GLN A 140 0.45 8.00 -4.57
N LEU A 141 -0.53 8.46 -5.35
CA LEU A 141 -1.37 9.61 -5.01
C LEU A 141 -2.28 9.32 -3.80
N ALA A 142 -2.86 8.13 -3.72
CA ALA A 142 -3.69 7.70 -2.59
C ALA A 142 -2.89 7.58 -1.28
N LEU A 143 -1.62 7.15 -1.36
CA LEU A 143 -0.72 6.98 -0.22
C LEU A 143 0.02 8.25 0.22
N THR A 144 -0.04 9.31 -0.59
CA THR A 144 0.60 10.59 -0.26
C THR A 144 -0.22 11.31 0.82
N PRO A 145 0.36 11.64 1.99
CA PRO A 145 -0.34 12.38 3.03
C PRO A 145 -0.88 13.70 2.48
N ARG A 146 -2.11 14.06 2.85
CA ARG A 146 -2.64 15.39 2.55
C ARG A 146 -1.78 16.40 3.29
N ALA A 147 -1.17 17.35 2.57
CA ALA A 147 -0.70 18.57 3.21
C ALA A 147 -1.89 19.14 4.02
N PRO A 148 -1.68 19.66 5.24
CA PRO A 148 -2.75 20.32 5.98
C PRO A 148 -3.43 21.32 5.06
N ARG A 149 -4.76 21.43 5.12
CA ARG A 149 -5.53 22.40 4.33
C ARG A 149 -5.13 23.82 4.76
N GLY A 150 -4.02 24.30 4.21
CA GLY A 150 -3.54 25.67 4.22
C GLY A 150 -3.39 26.18 2.79
N PRO A 151 -3.12 27.48 2.59
CA PRO A 151 -3.25 28.17 1.30
C PRO A 151 -2.22 27.77 0.22
N GLY A 152 -1.54 26.64 0.37
CA GLY A 152 -0.41 26.21 -0.46
C GLY A 152 -0.75 25.33 -1.67
N ARG A 153 -1.92 25.44 -2.33
CA ARG A 153 -2.20 24.67 -3.57
C ARG A 153 -1.56 25.27 -4.83
N ARG A 154 -0.36 25.83 -4.73
CA ARG A 154 0.46 26.23 -5.89
C ARG A 154 1.51 25.16 -6.24
N TRP A 155 2.18 24.61 -5.22
CA TRP A 155 3.32 23.72 -5.44
C TRP A 155 2.97 22.39 -6.13
N LEU A 156 1.76 21.84 -5.94
CA LEU A 156 1.35 20.59 -6.57
C LEU A 156 1.07 20.78 -8.08
N ALA A 157 0.50 21.93 -8.45
CA ALA A 157 0.29 22.30 -9.85
C ALA A 157 1.64 22.60 -10.53
N ASP A 158 2.55 23.28 -9.82
CA ASP A 158 3.91 23.56 -10.29
C ASP A 158 4.73 22.28 -10.48
N ALA A 159 4.61 21.30 -9.57
CA ALA A 159 5.33 20.02 -9.66
C ALA A 159 4.82 19.11 -10.79
N LEU A 160 3.51 19.16 -11.09
CA LEU A 160 2.93 18.45 -12.24
C LEU A 160 3.34 19.11 -13.57
N HIS A 161 3.28 20.44 -13.64
CA HIS A 161 3.76 21.20 -14.80
C HIS A 161 5.26 20.99 -15.06
N GLU A 162 6.08 20.93 -14.01
CA GLU A 162 7.52 20.75 -14.15
C GLU A 162 7.89 19.34 -14.64
N ARG A 163 7.16 18.30 -14.19
CA ARG A 163 7.32 16.94 -14.73
C ARG A 163 6.89 16.82 -16.19
N GLU A 164 5.87 17.57 -16.61
CA GLU A 164 5.39 17.59 -17.99
C GLU A 164 6.37 18.33 -18.91
N ARG A 165 7.00 19.41 -18.42
CA ARG A 165 8.13 20.09 -19.11
C ARG A 165 9.38 19.22 -19.22
N GLN A 166 9.70 18.43 -18.21
CA GLN A 166 10.85 17.53 -18.25
C GLN A 166 10.62 16.34 -19.21
N ARG A 167 9.38 15.86 -19.34
CA ARG A 167 9.01 14.85 -20.34
C ARG A 167 9.12 15.35 -21.77
N THR A 168 8.67 16.57 -22.03
CA THR A 168 8.72 17.18 -23.38
C THR A 168 10.13 17.55 -23.82
N ARG A 169 11.05 17.82 -22.89
CA ARG A 169 12.47 18.09 -23.17
C ARG A 169 13.32 16.86 -23.50
N HIS A 170 12.85 15.64 -23.20
CA HIS A 170 13.58 14.40 -23.50
C HIS A 170 13.14 13.74 -24.82
N VAL A 171 12.21 14.35 -25.55
CA VAL A 171 11.65 13.84 -26.82
C VAL A 171 11.99 14.76 -28.01
N ALA A 172 12.76 15.83 -27.79
CA ALA A 172 13.32 16.70 -28.82
C ALA A 172 14.84 16.53 -28.87
#